data_AF-A0A970KUZ4-F1
#
_entry.id   AF-A0A970KUZ4-F1
#
_cell.length_a   1.000
_cell.length_b   1.000
_cell.length_c   1.000
_cell.angle_alpha   90.00
_cell.angle_beta   90.00
_cell.angle_gamma   90.00
#
_symmetry.space_group_name_H-M   'P 1'
#
loop_
_entity.id
_entity.type
_entity.pdbx_description
1 polymer ?
#
loop_
_entity_poly.entity_id
_entity_poly.type
_entity_poly.pdbx_seq_one_letter_code
_entity_poly.pdbx_strand_id
1 'polypeptide(L)' 'HYKNRGYDGAIQILPLNCMPEIVAKSILKNVSRDLDFPIMTLVVDEMTGEAGYVTRLEAFVDLVSKRREKRSIG' A
#
# COMPACT_ATOMS: atom_id res chain seq x y z
N HIS A 1 11.60 6.39 7.45
CA HIS A 1 10.92 7.31 8.38
C HIS A 1 9.61 6.74 8.93
N TYR A 2 8.57 6.54 8.11
CA TYR A 2 7.25 6.09 8.58
C TYR A 2 7.27 4.72 9.27
N LYS A 3 8.00 3.72 8.77
CA LYS A 3 8.19 2.44 9.48
C LYS A 3 8.68 2.62 10.94
N ASN A 4 9.60 3.55 11.17
CA ASN A 4 10.20 3.78 12.50
C ASN A 4 9.27 4.55 13.46
N ARG A 5 8.17 5.11 12.94
CA ARG A 5 7.13 5.77 13.74
C ARG A 5 6.00 4.82 14.16
N GLY A 6 6.12 3.52 13.88
CA GLY A 6 5.13 2.52 14.25
C GLY A 6 3.96 2.39 13.28
N TYR A 7 4.11 2.86 12.04
CA TYR A 7 3.13 2.58 10.99
C TYR A 7 3.28 1.15 10.50
N ASP A 8 2.16 0.51 10.18
CA ASP A 8 2.12 -0.88 9.72
C ASP A 8 2.07 -1.03 8.19
N GLY A 9 1.88 0.07 7.45
CA GLY A 9 1.89 0.09 5.98
C GLY A 9 1.66 1.49 5.42
N ALA A 10 1.70 1.61 4.09
CA ALA A 10 1.37 2.86 3.39
C ALA A 10 0.52 2.61 2.14
N ILE A 11 -0.30 3.61 1.78
CA ILE A 11 -1.09 3.60 0.55
C ILE A 11 -0.63 4.77 -0.30
N GLN A 12 -0.14 4.46 -1.50
CA GLN A 12 0.21 5.44 -2.52
C GLN A 12 -1.00 5.67 -3.42
N ILE A 13 -1.49 6.90 -3.50
CA ILE A 13 -2.56 7.29 -4.42
C ILE A 13 -1.93 7.69 -5.75
N LEU A 14 -2.39 7.08 -6.84
CA LEU A 14 -1.90 7.29 -8.20
C LEU A 14 -3.04 7.86 -9.08
N PRO A 15 -3.06 9.16 -9.38
CA PRO A 15 -3.98 9.69 -10.39
C PRO A 15 -3.55 9.20 -11.78
N LEU A 16 -4.49 8.70 -12.58
CA LEU A 16 -4.19 8.21 -13.94
C LEU A 16 -3.53 9.34 -14.78
N ASN A 17 -2.50 9.02 -15.57
CA ASN A 17 -1.79 9.88 -16.54
C ASN A 17 -0.51 10.63 -16.10
N CYS A 18 0.11 10.29 -14.97
CA CYS A 18 1.40 10.89 -14.61
C CYS A 18 2.54 9.84 -14.63
N MET A 19 3.33 9.86 -15.70
CA MET A 19 4.46 8.96 -16.00
C MET A 19 5.54 8.79 -14.88
N PRO A 20 5.87 9.81 -14.07
CA PRO A 20 6.82 9.69 -12.96
C PRO A 20 6.42 8.64 -11.92
N GLU A 21 5.13 8.36 -11.79
CA GLU A 21 4.62 7.58 -10.67
C GLU A 21 4.63 6.05 -10.95
N ILE A 22 4.73 5.65 -12.22
CA ILE A 22 5.02 4.25 -12.59
C ILE A 22 6.44 3.87 -12.14
N VAL A 23 7.40 4.79 -12.29
CA VAL A 23 8.78 4.61 -11.81
C VAL A 23 8.79 4.55 -10.28
N ALA A 24 8.04 5.44 -9.62
CA ALA A 24 7.88 5.41 -8.16
C ALA A 24 7.30 4.06 -7.68
N LYS A 25 6.30 3.50 -8.37
CA LYS A 25 5.73 2.18 -8.04
C LYS A 25 6.76 1.05 -8.08
N SER A 26 7.68 1.07 -9.04
CA SER A 26 8.77 0.08 -9.16
C SER A 26 9.71 0.15 -7.95
N ILE A 27 10.13 1.36 -7.59
CA ILE A 27 11.02 1.60 -6.44
C ILE A 27 10.31 1.24 -5.13
N LEU A 28 9.05 1.65 -4.96
CA LEU A 28 8.25 1.36 -3.76
C LEU A 28 8.04 -0.14 -3.56
N LYS A 29 7.94 -0.93 -4.64
CA LYS A 29 7.89 -2.41 -4.55
C LYS A 29 9.18 -3.03 -4.00
N ASN A 30 10.33 -2.44 -4.30
CA ASN A 30 11.62 -2.90 -3.79
C ASN A 30 11.80 -2.45 -2.34
N VAL A 31 11.54 -1.18 -2.04
CA VAL A 31 11.57 -0.63 -0.68
C VAL A 31 10.60 -1.37 0.26
N SER A 32 9.41 -1.74 -0.23
CA SER A 32 8.43 -2.51 0.54
C SER A 32 8.97 -3.88 0.95
N ARG A 33 9.73 -4.54 0.06
CA ARG A 33 10.39 -5.82 0.36
C ARG A 33 11.58 -5.64 1.29
N ASP A 34 12.46 -4.69 0.99
CA ASP A 34 13.70 -4.47 1.73
C ASP A 34 13.43 -4.02 3.17
N LEU A 35 12.36 -3.24 3.38
CA LEU A 35 11.93 -2.77 4.69
C LEU A 35 10.82 -3.64 5.31
N ASP A 36 10.41 -4.76 4.70
CA ASP A 36 9.21 -5.54 5.10
C ASP A 36 8.05 -4.64 5.55
N PHE A 37 7.78 -3.61 4.75
CA PHE A 37 6.80 -2.57 5.03
C PHE A 37 5.79 -2.59 3.89
N PRO A 38 4.56 -3.08 4.08
CA PRO A 38 3.60 -3.25 3.00
C PRO A 38 3.18 -1.89 2.41
N ILE A 39 3.28 -1.76 1.09
CA ILE A 39 2.86 -0.58 0.34
C ILE A 39 1.87 -1.01 -0.74
N MET A 40 0.67 -0.41 -0.74
CA MET A 40 -0.32 -0.58 -1.81
C MET A 40 -0.36 0.67 -2.68
N THR A 41 -0.42 0.50 -4.01
CA THR A 41 -0.71 1.60 -4.93
C THR A 41 -2.19 1.54 -5.33
N LEU A 42 -2.95 2.56 -4.96
CA LEU A 42 -4.34 2.75 -5.34
C LEU A 42 -4.38 3.69 -6.55
N VAL A 43 -4.72 3.15 -7.72
CA VAL A 43 -4.88 3.93 -8.94
C VAL A 43 -6.26 4.54 -8.94
N VAL A 44 -6.35 5.87 -8.87
CA VAL A 44 -7.60 6.61 -8.87
C VAL A 44 -7.87 7.12 -10.29
N ASP A 45 -8.92 6.57 -10.88
CA ASP A 45 -9.48 6.95 -12.18
C ASP A 45 -10.99 7.15 -11.97
N GLU A 46 -11.55 8.23 -12.55
CA GLU A 46 -12.99 8.55 -12.53
C GLU A 46 -13.85 7.41 -13.08
N MET A 47 -13.28 6.54 -13.90
CA MET A 47 -13.95 5.37 -14.48
C MET A 47 -14.00 4.14 -13.56
N THR A 48 -13.22 4.10 -12.48
CA THR A 48 -13.19 2.92 -11.60
C THR A 48 -14.27 3.04 -10.53
N GLY A 49 -15.22 2.08 -10.52
CA GLY A 49 -16.31 2.07 -9.56
C GLY A 49 -15.82 2.07 -8.10
N GLU A 50 -16.44 2.92 -7.27
CA GLU A 50 -16.12 3.15 -5.86
C GLU A 50 -16.02 1.85 -5.05
N ALA A 51 -16.87 0.86 -5.35
CA ALA A 51 -16.85 -0.46 -4.73
C ALA A 51 -15.51 -1.19 -4.91
N GLY A 52 -14.84 -1.03 -6.05
CA GLY A 52 -13.53 -1.64 -6.31
C GLY A 52 -12.42 -1.06 -5.45
N TYR A 53 -12.52 0.21 -5.03
CA TYR A 53 -11.58 0.81 -4.10
C TYR A 53 -11.80 0.31 -2.68
N VAL A 54 -13.06 0.28 -2.23
CA VAL A 54 -13.42 -0.17 -0.88
C VAL A 54 -12.91 -1.59 -0.64
N THR A 55 -13.22 -2.54 -1.53
CA THR A 55 -12.78 -3.94 -1.37
C THR A 55 -11.26 -4.09 -1.37
N ARG A 56 -10.53 -3.30 -2.17
CA ARG A 56 -9.06 -3.31 -2.17
C ARG A 56 -8.49 -2.73 -0.89
N LEU A 57 -9.12 -1.68 -0.35
CA LEU A 57 -8.73 -1.06 0.90
C LEU A 57 -8.92 -2.03 2.07
N GLU A 58 -10.09 -2.68 2.14
CA GLU A 58 -10.41 -3.70 3.14
C GLU A 58 -9.40 -4.85 3.10
N ALA A 59 -9.15 -5.42 1.91
CA ALA A 59 -8.18 -6.50 1.75
C ALA A 59 -6.75 -6.08 2.16
N PHE A 60 -6.37 -4.82 1.92
CA PHE A 60 -5.07 -4.32 2.35
C PHE A 60 -4.98 -4.16 3.87
N VAL A 61 -6.01 -3.63 4.51
CA VAL A 61 -6.09 -3.50 5.97
C VAL A 61 -6.02 -4.89 6.63
N ASP A 62 -6.74 -5.88 6.11
CA ASP A 62 -6.69 -7.26 6.60
C ASP A 62 -5.28 -7.86 6.53
N LEU A 63 -4.57 -7.61 5.43
CA LEU A 63 -3.20 -8.09 5.24
C LEU A 63 -2.24 -7.47 6.27
N VAL A 64 -2.37 -6.17 6.51
CA VAL A 64 -1.55 -5.42 7.47
C VAL A 64 -1.85 -5.87 8.90
N SER A 65 -3.12 -6.03 9.27
CA SER A 65 -3.55 -6.51 10.58
C SER A 65 -3.00 -7.90 10.89
N LYS A 66 -3.11 -8.85 9.95
CA LYS A 66 -2.54 -10.21 10.09
C LYS A 66 -1.02 -10.19 10.28
N ARG A 67 -0.32 -9.28 9.60
CA ARG A 67 1.13 -9.10 9.78
C ARG A 67 1.47 -8.57 11.19
N ARG A 68 0.69 -7.62 11.68
CA ARG A 68 0.85 -7.04 13.02
C ARG A 68 0.60 -8.09 14.11
N GLU A 69 -0.45 -8.91 13.97
CA GLU A 69 -0.75 -10.02 14.87
C GLU A 69 0.41 -11.03 14.93
N LYS A 70 0.94 -11.45 13.76
CA LYS A 70 2.12 -12.34 13.70
C LYS A 70 3.33 -11.75 14.41
N ARG A 71 3.51 -10.43 14.39
CA ARG A 71 4.59 -9.71 15.08
C ARG A 71 4.39 -9.62 16.60
N SER A 72 3.14 -9.67 17.08
CA SER A 72 2.83 -9.63 18.52
C SER A 72 2.86 -11.00 19.22
N ILE A 73 2.89 -12.09 18.43
CA ILE A 73 2.85 -13.47 18.93
C ILE A 73 4.26 -14.11 18.95
N GLY A 74 5.29 -13.43 18.43
CA GLY A 74 6.70 -13.83 18.51
C GLY A 74 7.50 -12.91 19.42
#